data_AF-A0A1E7NGC0-F1
#
_entry.id   AF-A0A1E7NGC0-F1
#
_cell.length_a   1.000
_cell.length_b   1.000
_cell.length_c   1.000
_cell.angle_alpha   90.00
_cell.angle_beta   90.00
_cell.angle_gamma   90.00
#
_symmetry.space_group_name_H-M   'P 1'
#
loop_
_entity.id
_entity.type
_entity.pdbx_description
1 polymer ?
#
loop_
_entity_poly.entity_id
_entity_poly.type
_entity_poly.pdbx_seq_one_letter_code
_entity_poly.pdbx_strand_id
1 'polypeptide(L)'
;MVGPPGTGKTLLARAVAGEAEVPFLSVTGSGFVEILVGVGAFRVRDLFDEARKRAPSIIFVDEIDAVGGRRGGGTRLGGNDEREQTLN
;
A
#
# COMPACT_ATOMS: atom_id res chain seq x y z
N MET A 1 4.18 8.63 -7.17
CA MET A 1 4.04 10.03 -7.63
C MET A 1 3.83 10.91 -6.42
N VAL A 2 4.41 12.12 -6.38
CA VAL A 2 4.27 13.05 -5.25
C VAL A 2 3.73 14.38 -5.76
N GLY A 3 2.78 14.97 -5.03
CA GLY A 3 2.22 16.28 -5.33
C GLY A 3 1.02 16.59 -4.43
N PRO A 4 0.52 17.83 -4.38
CA PRO A 4 -0.65 18.21 -3.58
C PRO A 4 -1.89 17.34 -3.86
N PRO A 5 -2.82 17.18 -2.90
CA PRO A 5 -4.09 16.51 -3.18
C PRO A 5 -4.82 17.22 -4.34
N GLY A 6 -5.53 16.45 -5.17
CA GLY A 6 -6.29 17.01 -6.30
C GLY A 6 -5.49 17.27 -7.58
N THR A 7 -4.17 17.04 -7.63
CA THR A 7 -3.37 17.22 -8.87
C THR A 7 -3.49 16.07 -9.90
N GLY A 8 -4.54 15.26 -9.83
CA GLY A 8 -4.81 14.22 -10.84
C GLY A 8 -3.85 13.04 -10.87
N LYS A 9 -3.07 12.76 -9.81
CA LYS A 9 -2.13 11.60 -9.76
C LYS A 9 -2.81 10.27 -10.08
N THR A 10 -3.96 10.02 -9.45
CA THR A 10 -4.76 8.81 -9.66
C THR A 10 -5.38 8.78 -11.06
N LEU A 11 -5.78 9.94 -11.59
CA LEU A 11 -6.30 10.06 -12.96
C LEU A 11 -5.20 9.77 -14.00
N LEU A 12 -3.98 10.28 -13.78
CA LEU A 12 -2.83 10.01 -14.63
C LEU A 12 -2.48 8.52 -14.63
N ALA A 13 -2.47 7.87 -13.47
CA ALA A 13 -2.22 6.43 -13.39
C ALA A 13 -3.28 5.60 -14.13
N ARG A 14 -4.56 5.98 -14.02
CA ARG A 14 -5.64 5.34 -14.79
C ARG A 14 -5.52 5.58 -16.29
N ALA A 15 -5.16 6.79 -16.71
CA ALA A 15 -4.95 7.12 -18.11
C ALA A 15 -3.82 6.27 -18.70
N VAL A 16 -2.68 6.13 -18.00
CA VAL A 16 -1.56 5.28 -18.44
C VAL A 16 -2.00 3.83 -18.63
N ALA A 17 -2.84 3.29 -17.73
CA ALA A 17 -3.36 1.93 -17.88
C ALA A 17 -4.36 1.78 -19.04
N GLY A 18 -5.18 2.81 -19.28
CA GLY A 18 -6.07 2.87 -20.44
C GLY A 18 -5.29 2.90 -21.75
N GLU A 19 -4.26 3.74 -21.86
CA GLU A 19 -3.39 3.84 -23.04
C GLU A 19 -2.57 2.56 -23.27
N ALA A 20 -2.18 1.86 -22.21
CA ALA A 20 -1.49 0.58 -22.31
C ALA A 20 -2.45 -0.61 -22.50
N GLU A 21 -3.77 -0.40 -22.47
CA GLU A 21 -4.81 -1.43 -22.53
C GLU A 21 -4.63 -2.58 -21.53
N VAL A 22 -4.11 -2.27 -20.33
CA VAL A 22 -3.84 -3.27 -19.28
C VAL A 22 -4.79 -3.09 -18.08
N PRO A 23 -5.13 -4.17 -17.36
CA PRO A 23 -5.90 -4.09 -16.13
C PRO A 23 -5.26 -3.14 -15.10
N PHE A 24 -6.08 -2.31 -14.47
CA PHE A 24 -5.68 -1.36 -13.43
C PHE A 24 -6.21 -1.79 -12.06
N LEU A 25 -5.33 -2.27 -11.21
CA LEU A 25 -5.62 -2.69 -9.84
C LEU A 25 -5.23 -1.56 -8.89
N SER A 26 -6.20 -0.94 -8.21
CA SER A 26 -5.92 0.18 -7.29
C SER A 26 -6.17 -0.19 -5.84
N VAL A 27 -5.24 0.16 -4.97
CA VAL A 27 -5.36 0.01 -3.51
C VAL A 27 -4.88 1.28 -2.82
N THR A 28 -5.49 1.60 -1.68
CA THR A 28 -5.05 2.71 -0.82
C THR A 28 -4.17 2.17 0.30
N GLY A 29 -3.06 2.84 0.59
CA GLY A 29 -2.08 2.46 1.61
C GLY A 29 -2.71 2.30 3.00
N SER A 30 -3.66 3.16 3.35
CA SER A 30 -4.45 3.04 4.59
C SER A 30 -5.18 1.70 4.72
N GLY A 31 -5.52 1.02 3.62
CA GLY A 31 -6.13 -0.31 3.62
C GLY A 31 -5.22 -1.46 4.09
N PHE A 32 -3.93 -1.19 4.32
CA PHE A 32 -2.97 -2.14 4.88
C PHE A 32 -2.68 -1.92 6.37
N VAL A 33 -3.12 -0.81 6.96
CA VAL A 33 -3.02 -0.52 8.39
C VAL A 33 -4.30 -1.02 9.05
N GLU A 34 -4.29 -2.27 9.52
CA GLU A 34 -5.42 -2.86 10.24
C GLU A 34 -5.08 -3.13 11.71
N ILE A 35 -6.13 -3.12 12.54
CA ILE A 35 -6.06 -3.48 13.96
C ILE A 35 -5.74 -4.98 14.13
N LEU A 36 -6.06 -5.80 13.12
CA LEU A 36 -5.83 -7.24 13.12
C LEU A 36 -4.48 -7.59 12.47
N VAL A 37 -3.59 -8.16 13.28
CA VAL A 37 -2.28 -8.63 12.86
C VAL A 37 -2.41 -9.62 11.69
N GLY A 38 -1.67 -9.39 10.61
CA GLY A 38 -1.57 -10.31 9.46
C GLY A 38 -2.56 -10.08 8.32
N VAL A 39 -3.66 -9.34 8.53
CA VAL A 39 -4.66 -9.09 7.47
C VAL A 39 -4.09 -8.22 6.36
N GLY A 40 -3.33 -7.18 6.72
CA GLY A 40 -2.64 -6.33 5.74
C GLY A 40 -1.67 -7.13 4.85
N ALA A 41 -0.88 -8.03 5.44
CA ALA A 41 0.05 -8.87 4.70
C ALA A 41 -0.65 -9.87 3.76
N PHE A 42 -1.80 -10.43 4.17
CA PHE A 42 -2.61 -11.30 3.31
C PHE A 42 -3.15 -10.55 2.09
N ARG A 43 -3.71 -9.35 2.26
CA ARG A 43 -4.22 -8.54 1.15
C ARG A 43 -3.15 -8.17 0.14
N VAL A 44 -1.94 -7.84 0.59
CA VAL A 44 -0.81 -7.60 -0.32
C VAL A 44 -0.56 -8.83 -1.19
N ARG A 45 -0.48 -10.02 -0.59
CA ARG A 45 -0.26 -11.27 -1.34
C ARG A 45 -1.37 -11.53 -2.36
N ASP A 46 -2.62 -11.41 -1.94
CA ASP A 46 -3.78 -11.63 -2.81
C ASP A 46 -3.83 -10.64 -3.98
N LEU A 47 -3.53 -9.35 -3.73
CA LEU A 47 -3.42 -8.33 -4.78
C LEU A 47 -2.36 -8.70 -5.82
N PHE A 48 -1.18 -9.15 -5.39
CA PHE A 48 -0.12 -9.59 -6.30
C PHE A 48 -0.47 -10.90 -7.02
N ASP A 49 -1.21 -11.82 -6.38
CA ASP A 49 -1.73 -13.03 -7.02
C ASP A 49 -2.76 -12.72 -8.10
N GLU A 50 -3.67 -11.78 -7.85
CA GLU A 50 -4.64 -11.29 -8.84
C GLU A 50 -3.93 -10.61 -10.02
N ALA A 51 -2.94 -9.75 -9.75
CA ALA A 51 -2.14 -9.10 -10.78
C ALA A 51 -1.40 -10.10 -11.67
N ARG A 52 -0.78 -11.13 -11.08
CA ARG A 52 -0.10 -12.20 -11.82
C ARG A 52 -1.05 -12.94 -12.76
N LYS A 53 -2.27 -13.24 -12.32
CA LYS A 53 -3.29 -13.91 -13.14
C LYS A 53 -3.78 -13.05 -14.31
N ARG A 54 -3.67 -11.73 -14.19
CA ARG A 54 -4.12 -10.74 -15.17
C ARG A 54 -2.98 -10.06 -15.93
N ALA A 55 -1.78 -10.64 -15.90
CA ALA A 55 -0.62 -10.06 -16.55
C ALA A 55 -0.82 -9.96 -18.09
N PRO A 56 -0.39 -8.86 -18.74
CA PRO A 56 0.25 -7.67 -18.17
C PRO A 56 -0.76 -6.75 -17.44
N SER A 57 -0.41 -6.20 -16.27
CA SER A 57 -1.31 -5.34 -15.46
C SER A 57 -0.55 -4.24 -14.71
N ILE A 58 -1.24 -3.17 -14.34
CA ILE A 58 -0.72 -2.10 -13.47
C ILE A 58 -1.34 -2.21 -12.07
N ILE A 59 -0.50 -2.19 -11.04
CA ILE A 59 -0.92 -2.02 -9.64
C ILE A 59 -0.62 -0.57 -9.24
N PHE A 60 -1.65 0.16 -8.81
CA PHE A 60 -1.54 1.50 -8.27
C PHE A 60 -1.78 1.50 -6.76
N VAL A 61 -0.78 1.94 -6.01
CA VAL A 61 -0.86 2.12 -4.56
C VAL A 61 -0.91 3.61 -4.26
N ASP A 62 -2.09 4.10 -3.85
CA ASP A 62 -2.27 5.47 -3.37
C ASP A 62 -1.93 5.57 -1.87
N GLU A 63 -1.65 6.77 -1.35
CA GLU A 63 -1.42 7.01 0.09
C GLU A 63 -0.43 6.04 0.77
N ILE A 64 0.64 5.63 0.06
CA ILE A 64 1.62 4.69 0.60
C ILE A 64 2.36 5.24 1.85
N ASP A 65 2.40 6.56 1.98
CA ASP A 65 2.91 7.27 3.14
C ASP A 65 2.13 6.95 4.43
N ALA A 66 0.85 6.57 4.33
CA ALA A 66 0.06 6.09 5.47
C ALA A 66 0.60 4.77 6.06
N VAL A 67 1.24 3.93 5.25
CA VAL A 67 1.91 2.68 5.68
C VAL A 67 3.36 2.95 6.10
N GLY A 68 3.98 3.98 5.51
CA GLY A 68 5.38 4.31 5.61
C GLY A 68 5.79 5.10 6.87
N GLY A 69 5.14 4.87 8.00
CA GLY A 69 5.52 5.48 9.29
C GLY A 69 7.03 5.33 9.53
N ARG A 70 7.75 6.46 9.58
CA ARG A 70 9.20 6.51 9.79
C ARG A 70 9.58 5.60 10.96
N ARG A 71 10.44 4.62 10.72
CA ARG A 71 11.20 3.97 11.80
C ARG A 71 12.17 5.01 12.35
N GLY A 72 11.73 5.86 13.28
CA GLY A 72 12.61 6.75 14.04
C GLY A 72 11.97 8.09 14.43
N GLY A 73 11.83 8.32 15.74
CA GLY A 73 11.85 9.67 16.33
C GLY A 73 10.52 10.23 16.84
N GLY A 74 10.04 9.68 17.96
CA GLY A 74 9.43 10.49 19.03
C GLY A 74 7.99 10.98 18.88
N THR A 75 7.03 10.13 19.29
CA THR A 75 5.91 10.56 20.13
C THR A 75 5.68 9.50 21.20
N ARG A 76 6.03 9.83 22.44
CA ARG A 76 5.66 9.04 23.62
C ARG A 76 4.15 9.11 23.78
N LEU A 77 3.43 8.05 23.44
CA LEU A 77 2.18 7.64 24.09
C LEU A 77 2.09 6.12 23.96
N GLY A 78 2.19 5.44 25.10
CA GLY A 78 2.65 4.06 25.22
C GLY A 78 1.71 2.96 24.70
N GLY A 79 2.32 1.78 24.52
CA GLY A 79 1.62 0.50 24.40
C GLY A 79 2.29 -0.46 23.42
N ASN A 80 3.19 -1.30 23.94
CA ASN A 80 3.80 -2.50 23.33
C ASN A 80 4.73 -2.34 22.11
N ASP A 81 6.00 -2.15 22.44
CA ASP A 81 7.14 -2.48 21.59
C ASP A 81 7.19 -4.00 21.29
N GLU A 82 6.64 -4.43 20.16
CA GLU A 82 6.83 -5.78 19.59
C GLU A 82 8.27 -6.02 19.06
N ARG A 83 9.28 -5.39 19.68
CA ARG A 83 10.69 -5.50 19.26
C ARG A 83 11.57 -6.33 20.19
N GLU A 84 11.00 -7.09 21.12
CA GLU A 84 11.82 -7.83 22.10
C GLU A 84 11.41 -9.28 22.43
N GLN A 85 10.58 -9.93 21.61
CA GLN A 85 10.35 -11.37 21.68
C GLN A 85 10.24 -11.90 20.25
N THR A 86 11.14 -12.72 19.72
CA THR A 86 11.90 -13.79 20.35
C THR A 86 13.21 -14.01 19.59
N LEU A 87 14.33 -13.80 20.27
CA LEU A 87 15.48 -14.68 20.09
C LEU A 87 15.05 -16.09 20.52
N ASN A 88 14.99 -17.00 19.56
CA ASN A 88 15.53 -18.37 19.57
C ASN A 88 15.06 -19.11 18.31
#